data_AF-K6YLH0-F1
#
_entry.id   AF-K6YLH0-F1
#
_cell.length_a   1.000
_cell.length_b   1.000
_cell.length_c   1.000
_cell.angle_alpha   90.00
_cell.angle_beta   90.00
_cell.angle_gamma   90.00
#
_symmetry.space_group_name_H-M   'P 1'
#
loop_
_entity.id
_entity.type
_entity.pdbx_description
1 polymer ?
#
loop_
_entity_poly.entity_id
_entity_poly.type
_entity_poly.pdbx_seq_one_letter_code
_entity_poly.pdbx_strand_id
1 'polypeptide(L)'
;MTSSNQQPNELTSFIQKTEEYLDQVVGHGNDQELFIASYLQGHFAVAAGKSQVLHMTQIEQLAELMNTSLVAAFDNNELAADDQQQVLSLWQKLLAS
;
A
#
# COMPACT_ATOMS: atom_id res chain seq x y z
N MET A 1 19.15 14.29 24.84
CA MET A 1 19.68 14.65 23.52
C MET A 1 19.88 13.38 22.71
N THR A 2 18.96 13.06 21.81
CA THR A 2 19.23 12.24 20.62
C THR A 2 18.20 12.65 19.58
N SER A 3 18.50 13.75 18.88
CA SER A 3 17.83 14.04 17.62
C SER A 3 18.30 12.98 16.64
N SER A 4 17.57 11.87 16.55
CA SER A 4 17.77 10.89 15.50
C SER A 4 17.29 11.52 14.21
N ASN A 5 18.19 12.28 13.57
CA ASN A 5 18.02 12.80 12.23
C ASN A 5 18.14 11.60 11.27
N GLN A 6 17.16 10.70 11.30
CA GLN A 6 17.10 9.59 10.36
C GLN A 6 16.65 10.16 9.03
N GLN A 7 17.57 10.20 8.06
CA GLN A 7 17.15 10.31 6.67
C GLN A 7 16.15 9.16 6.42
N PRO A 8 15.01 9.42 5.76
CA PRO A 8 14.08 8.36 5.38
C PRO A 8 14.86 7.27 4.65
N ASN A 9 14.77 6.03 5.14
CA ASN A 9 15.27 4.90 4.35
C ASN A 9 14.38 4.74 3.10
N GLU A 10 14.85 4.02 2.09
CA GLU A 10 14.13 3.86 0.82
C GLU A 10 12.69 3.37 1.03
N LEU A 11 12.48 2.48 2.02
CA LEU A 11 11.16 2.02 2.44
C LEU A 11 10.26 3.16 2.97
N THR A 12 10.77 4.05 3.82
CA THR A 12 9.99 5.17 4.38
C THR A 12 9.61 6.15 3.27
N SER A 13 10.53 6.45 2.36
CA SER A 13 10.23 7.27 1.18
C SER A 13 9.20 6.60 0.26
N PHE A 14 9.27 5.29 0.08
CA PHE A 14 8.29 4.54 -0.69
C PHE A 14 6.88 4.57 -0.05
N ILE A 15 6.80 4.38 1.27
CA ILE A 15 5.54 4.47 2.03
C ILE A 15 4.91 5.84 1.84
N GLN A 16 5.66 6.91 2.07
CA GLN A 16 5.16 8.28 1.93
C GLN A 16 4.64 8.56 0.51
N LYS A 17 5.42 8.21 -0.53
CA LYS A 17 4.99 8.41 -1.93
C LYS A 17 3.72 7.62 -2.26
N THR A 18 3.60 6.41 -1.74
CA THR A 18 2.43 5.55 -1.96
C THR A 18 1.19 6.15 -1.30
N GLU A 19 1.30 6.62 -0.06
CA GLU A 19 0.22 7.29 0.66
C GLU A 19 -0.21 8.57 -0.06
N GLU A 20 0.74 9.39 -0.49
CA GLU A 20 0.47 10.61 -1.28
C GLU A 20 -0.24 10.30 -2.60
N TYR A 21 0.18 9.25 -3.32
CA TYR A 21 -0.49 8.83 -4.55
C TYR A 21 -1.94 8.42 -4.28
N LEU A 22 -2.17 7.58 -3.27
CA LEU A 22 -3.51 7.05 -2.97
C LEU A 22 -4.46 8.16 -2.50
N ASP A 23 -3.97 9.12 -1.70
CA ASP A 23 -4.74 10.30 -1.27
C ASP A 23 -5.14 11.19 -2.47
N GLN A 24 -4.24 11.35 -3.45
CA GLN A 24 -4.53 12.16 -4.64
C GLN A 24 -5.64 11.58 -5.53
N VAL A 25 -5.87 10.27 -5.51
CA VAL A 25 -6.96 9.64 -6.28
C VAL A 25 -8.32 10.22 -5.86
N VAL A 26 -8.48 10.67 -4.61
CA VAL A 26 -9.69 11.33 -4.10
C VAL A 26 -10.07 12.57 -4.91
N GLY A 27 -9.08 13.30 -5.44
CA GLY A 27 -9.30 14.55 -6.15
C GLY A 27 -9.67 14.41 -7.62
N HIS A 28 -9.42 13.25 -8.24
CA HIS A 28 -9.54 13.10 -9.70
C HIS A 28 -10.08 11.74 -10.18
N GLY A 29 -10.21 10.75 -9.30
CA GLY A 29 -10.68 9.42 -9.65
C GLY A 29 -12.19 9.36 -9.88
N ASN A 30 -12.62 8.51 -10.80
CA ASN A 30 -14.02 8.11 -10.89
C ASN A 30 -14.42 7.18 -9.73
N ASP A 31 -15.71 6.88 -9.55
CA ASP A 31 -16.21 6.05 -8.44
C ASP A 31 -15.49 4.69 -8.31
N GLN A 32 -15.17 4.05 -9.43
CA GLN A 32 -14.44 2.78 -9.44
C GLN A 32 -12.98 2.98 -8.99
N GLU A 33 -12.29 4.00 -9.51
CA GLU A 33 -10.92 4.32 -9.10
C GLU A 33 -10.84 4.69 -7.62
N LEU A 34 -11.81 5.45 -7.12
CA LEU A 34 -11.93 5.79 -5.70
C LEU A 34 -12.13 4.55 -4.84
N PHE A 35 -13.00 3.62 -5.26
CA PHE A 35 -13.20 2.36 -4.56
C PHE A 35 -11.91 1.53 -4.49
N ILE A 36 -11.25 1.33 -5.63
CA ILE A 36 -10.01 0.55 -5.72
C ILE A 36 -8.88 1.18 -4.90
N ALA A 37 -8.70 2.51 -4.99
CA ALA A 37 -7.68 3.22 -4.23
C ALA A 37 -7.97 3.17 -2.72
N SER A 38 -9.22 3.37 -2.31
CA SER A 38 -9.62 3.31 -0.89
C SER A 38 -9.43 1.91 -0.31
N TYR A 39 -9.75 0.86 -1.07
CA TYR A 39 -9.54 -0.52 -0.66
C TYR A 39 -8.05 -0.81 -0.46
N LEU A 40 -7.22 -0.45 -1.46
CA LEU A 40 -5.78 -0.66 -1.37
C LEU A 40 -5.14 0.15 -0.24
N GLN A 41 -5.59 1.39 -0.02
CA GLN A 41 -5.14 2.25 1.07
C GLN A 41 -5.37 1.61 2.45
N GLY A 42 -6.53 0.97 2.66
CA GLY A 42 -6.83 0.27 3.91
C GLY A 42 -5.81 -0.84 4.21
N HIS A 43 -5.52 -1.70 3.22
CA HIS A 43 -4.50 -2.74 3.36
C HIS A 43 -3.09 -2.16 3.52
N PHE A 44 -2.77 -1.10 2.77
CA PHE A 44 -1.48 -0.45 2.81
C PHE A 44 -1.18 0.16 4.18
N ALA A 45 -2.14 0.85 4.80
CA ALA A 45 -1.98 1.42 6.12
C ALA A 45 -1.65 0.35 7.18
N VAL A 46 -2.31 -0.82 7.11
CA VAL A 46 -2.02 -1.94 8.01
C VAL A 46 -0.62 -2.52 7.76
N ALA A 47 -0.23 -2.71 6.50
CA ALA A 47 1.09 -3.24 6.14
C ALA A 47 2.23 -2.27 6.51
N ALA A 48 2.06 -0.97 6.27
CA ALA A 48 3.00 0.08 6.65
C ALA A 48 3.14 0.18 8.18
N GLY A 49 2.04 0.09 8.94
CA GLY A 49 2.10 0.03 10.39
C GLY A 49 2.87 -1.20 10.90
N LYS A 50 2.63 -2.37 10.30
CA LYS A 50 3.37 -3.60 10.63
C LYS A 50 4.86 -3.51 10.30
N SER A 51 5.21 -2.90 9.16
CA SER A 51 6.62 -2.77 8.75
C SER A 51 7.43 -1.93 9.73
N GLN A 52 6.82 -0.88 10.30
CA GLN A 52 7.43 -0.06 11.35
C GLN A 52 7.65 -0.85 12.65
N VAL A 53 6.64 -1.60 13.11
CA VAL A 53 6.74 -2.46 14.31
C VAL A 53 7.81 -3.54 14.16
N LEU A 54 7.95 -4.09 12.96
CA LEU A 54 8.94 -5.13 12.63
C LEU A 54 10.31 -4.56 12.25
N HIS A 55 10.50 -3.24 12.31
CA HIS A 55 11.74 -2.55 11.94
C HIS A 55 12.26 -2.91 10.54
N MET A 56 11.35 -3.11 9.59
CA MET A 56 11.69 -3.41 8.21
C MET A 56 12.44 -2.23 7.59
N THR A 57 13.36 -2.53 6.66
CA THR A 57 14.13 -1.52 5.93
C THR A 57 14.00 -1.64 4.42
N GLN A 58 13.43 -2.75 3.93
CA GLN A 58 13.39 -3.12 2.52
C GLN A 58 11.96 -3.06 1.98
N ILE A 59 11.79 -2.56 0.76
CA ILE A 59 10.49 -2.47 0.08
C ILE A 59 9.91 -3.87 -0.15
N GLU A 60 10.76 -4.86 -0.40
CA GLU A 60 10.36 -6.25 -0.64
C GLU A 60 9.64 -6.86 0.58
N GLN A 61 10.05 -6.49 1.80
CA GLN A 61 9.43 -6.99 3.03
C GLN A 61 8.01 -6.40 3.21
N LEU A 62 7.84 -5.11 2.88
CA LEU A 62 6.51 -4.49 2.84
C LEU A 62 5.65 -5.11 1.73
N ALA A 63 6.24 -5.42 0.57
CA ALA A 63 5.53 -6.03 -0.54
C ALA A 63 5.00 -7.43 -0.20
N GLU A 64 5.77 -8.21 0.57
CA GLU A 64 5.32 -9.51 1.08
C GLU A 64 4.15 -9.37 2.07
N LEU A 65 4.19 -8.37 2.97
CA LEU A 65 3.07 -8.07 3.87
C LEU A 65 1.81 -7.67 3.09
N MET A 66 1.95 -6.84 2.06
CA MET A 66 0.85 -6.43 1.19
C MET A 66 0.26 -7.62 0.44
N ASN A 67 1.11 -8.43 -0.20
CA ASN A 67 0.65 -9.59 -0.96
C ASN A 67 -0.09 -10.59 -0.06
N THR A 68 0.44 -10.87 1.13
CA THR A 68 -0.21 -11.74 2.11
C THR A 68 -1.58 -11.18 2.52
N SER A 69 -1.66 -9.86 2.76
CA SER A 69 -2.91 -9.22 3.16
C SER A 69 -3.96 -9.25 2.05
N LEU A 70 -3.57 -9.02 0.80
CA LEU A 70 -4.49 -9.01 -0.34
C LEU A 70 -4.98 -10.42 -0.68
N VAL A 71 -4.07 -11.41 -0.73
CA VAL A 71 -4.44 -12.81 -0.98
C VAL A 71 -5.45 -13.30 0.06
N ALA A 72 -5.21 -13.05 1.35
CA ALA A 72 -6.14 -13.44 2.39
C ALA A 72 -7.53 -12.79 2.23
N ALA A 73 -7.59 -11.53 1.81
CA ALA A 73 -8.85 -10.83 1.58
C ALA A 73 -9.61 -11.35 0.35
N PHE A 74 -8.88 -11.68 -0.72
CA PHE A 74 -9.44 -12.25 -1.94
C PHE A 74 -9.98 -13.67 -1.71
N ASP A 75 -9.24 -14.50 -0.97
CA ASP A 75 -9.67 -15.85 -0.58
C ASP A 75 -10.94 -15.82 0.29
N ASN A 76 -11.14 -14.73 1.06
CA ASN A 76 -12.35 -14.49 1.84
C ASN A 76 -13.52 -13.91 1.02
N ASN A 77 -13.37 -13.78 -0.30
CA ASN A 77 -14.38 -13.22 -1.22
C ASN A 77 -14.79 -11.77 -0.87
N GLU A 78 -13.87 -10.95 -0.35
CA GLU A 78 -14.16 -9.54 -0.03
C GLU A 78 -14.39 -8.66 -1.27
N LEU A 79 -13.88 -9.09 -2.43
CA LEU A 79 -13.97 -8.37 -3.70
C LEU A 79 -14.37 -9.29 -4.86
N ALA A 80 -15.07 -8.72 -5.86
CA ALA A 80 -15.32 -9.38 -7.13
C ALA A 80 -14.01 -9.56 -7.93
N ALA A 81 -13.95 -10.55 -8.82
CA ALA A 81 -12.73 -10.87 -9.58
C ALA A 81 -12.17 -9.68 -10.37
N ASP A 82 -13.05 -8.88 -10.99
CA ASP A 82 -12.67 -7.68 -11.75
C ASP A 82 -12.05 -6.60 -10.84
N ASP A 83 -12.53 -6.47 -9.61
CA ASP A 83 -11.97 -5.54 -8.62
C ASP A 83 -10.64 -6.03 -8.07
N GLN A 84 -10.50 -7.34 -7.82
CA GLN A 84 -9.22 -7.94 -7.41
C GLN A 84 -8.12 -7.66 -8.44
N GLN A 85 -8.43 -7.81 -9.74
CA GLN A 85 -7.48 -7.52 -10.80
C GLN A 85 -7.08 -6.04 -10.84
N GLN A 86 -8.02 -5.13 -10.62
CA GLN A 86 -7.74 -3.69 -10.58
C GLN A 86 -6.89 -3.30 -9.36
N VAL A 87 -7.19 -3.85 -8.18
CA VAL A 87 -6.37 -3.67 -6.95
C VAL A 87 -4.94 -4.15 -7.19
N LEU A 88 -4.75 -5.34 -7.76
CA LEU A 88 -3.41 -5.87 -8.06
C LEU A 88 -2.67 -5.02 -9.09
N SER A 89 -3.37 -4.56 -10.12
CA SER A 89 -2.79 -3.70 -11.16
C SER A 89 -2.31 -2.36 -10.57
N LEU A 90 -3.12 -1.75 -9.70
CA LEU A 90 -2.74 -0.54 -8.99
C LEU A 90 -1.54 -0.78 -8.07
N TRP A 91 -1.54 -1.88 -7.32
CA TRP A 91 -0.43 -2.23 -6.44
C TRP A 91 0.89 -2.45 -7.21
N GLN A 92 0.85 -3.16 -8.33
CA GLN A 92 2.04 -3.36 -9.18
C GLN A 92 2.56 -2.05 -9.77
N LYS A 93 1.66 -1.13 -10.14
CA LYS A 93 2.03 0.22 -10.61
C LYS A 93 2.80 0.99 -9.53
N LEU A 94 2.36 0.90 -8.27
CA LEU A 94 3.00 1.56 -7.14
C LEU A 94 4.37 0.94 -6.83
N LEU A 95 4.51 -0.39 -6.90
CA LEU A 95 5.81 -1.05 -6.72
C LEU A 95 6.85 -0.69 -7.79
N ALA A 96 6.40 -0.30 -8.99
CA ALA A 96 7.27 0.05 -10.11
C ALA A 96 7.64 1.55 -10.18
N SER A 97 7.10 2.39 -9.29
CA SER A 97 7.29 3.85 -9.28
C SER A 97 8.43 4.32 -8.40
#